data_AF-A0A9P8J0L6-F1
#
_entry.id   AF-A0A9P8J0L6-F1
#
_cell.length_a   1.000
_cell.length_b   1.000
_cell.length_c   1.000
_cell.angle_alpha   90.00
_cell.angle_beta   90.00
_cell.angle_gamma   90.00
#
_symmetry.space_group_name_H-M   'P 1'
#
loop_
_entity.id
_entity.type
_entity.pdbx_description
1 polymer ?
#
loop_
_entity_poly.entity_id
_entity_poly.type
_entity_poly.pdbx_seq_one_letter_code
_entity_poly.pdbx_strand_id
1 'polypeptide(L)'
;DLCDHIRDTLSKDTKFAVRSSSRIVLYAATSPDVENKYLNGAYLVDVGVPGREKDLAADPSLGPGFWDISERAIKAVVGKDAMVPWDHEWVKSPKEMAA
;
A
#
# COMPACT_ATOMS: atom_id res chain seq x y z
N ASP A 1 -4.97 -20.75 6.76
CA ASP A 1 -3.90 -19.75 6.57
C ASP A 1 -3.88 -18.80 7.77
N LEU A 2 -2.73 -18.20 8.14
CA LEU A 2 -2.61 -17.20 9.22
C LEU A 2 -3.65 -16.07 9.02
N CYS A 3 -3.90 -15.69 7.77
CA CYS A 3 -4.94 -14.73 7.40
C CYS A 3 -6.34 -15.17 7.81
N ASP A 4 -6.70 -16.44 7.62
CA ASP A 4 -8.00 -16.97 8.03
C ASP A 4 -8.11 -17.07 9.55
N HIS A 5 -7.03 -17.44 10.23
CA HIS A 5 -6.99 -17.51 11.69
C HIS A 5 -7.10 -16.11 12.33
N ILE A 6 -6.39 -15.12 11.78
CA ILE A 6 -6.54 -13.71 12.16
C ILE A 6 -7.96 -13.24 11.87
N ARG A 7 -8.52 -13.55 10.70
CA ARG A 7 -9.90 -13.17 10.33
C ARG A 7 -10.92 -13.77 11.29
N ASP A 8 -10.79 -15.04 11.64
CA ASP A 8 -11.67 -15.77 12.57
C ASP A 8 -11.54 -15.27 14.02
N THR A 9 -10.31 -15.06 14.49
CA THR A 9 -10.02 -14.51 15.82
C THR A 9 -10.57 -13.09 15.95
N LEU A 10 -10.27 -12.24 14.97
CA LEU A 10 -10.76 -10.88 14.93
C LEU A 10 -12.26 -10.82 14.68
N SER A 11 -12.89 -11.83 14.07
CA SER A 11 -14.35 -11.94 13.85
C SER A 11 -15.12 -12.00 15.17
N LYS A 12 -14.56 -12.72 16.15
CA LYS A 12 -15.22 -13.08 17.42
C LYS A 12 -15.10 -12.02 18.52
N ASP A 13 -14.19 -11.06 18.40
CA ASP A 13 -14.02 -9.98 19.39
C ASP A 13 -15.00 -8.83 19.15
N THR A 14 -16.08 -8.80 19.94
CA THR A 14 -17.12 -7.76 19.92
C THR A 14 -16.78 -6.54 20.78
N LYS A 15 -15.71 -6.57 21.58
CA LYS A 15 -15.26 -5.45 22.42
C LYS A 15 -14.19 -4.60 21.73
N PHE A 16 -13.50 -5.15 20.74
CA PHE A 16 -12.58 -4.43 19.87
C PHE A 16 -13.34 -3.66 18.79
N ALA A 17 -14.10 -2.64 19.19
CA ALA A 17 -14.73 -1.67 18.28
C ALA A 17 -13.72 -0.75 17.56
N VAL A 18 -12.41 -1.05 17.62
CA VAL A 18 -11.33 -0.45 16.80
C VAL A 18 -11.19 -1.23 15.47
N ARG A 19 -12.32 -1.65 14.92
CA ARG A 19 -12.44 -2.44 13.69
C ARG A 19 -12.76 -1.52 12.51
N SER A 20 -11.75 -1.16 11.74
CA SER A 20 -11.89 -1.11 10.28
C SER A 20 -10.53 -1.05 9.59
N SER A 21 -9.67 -0.09 9.93
CA SER A 21 -8.51 0.25 9.08
C SER A 21 -7.40 -0.83 8.99
N SER A 22 -6.91 -1.37 10.11
CA SER A 22 -5.77 -2.31 10.07
C SER A 22 -6.10 -3.66 9.42
N ARG A 23 -7.34 -4.12 9.55
CA ARG A 23 -7.83 -5.34 8.88
C ARG A 23 -7.94 -5.15 7.37
N ILE A 24 -8.40 -3.98 6.94
CA ILE A 24 -8.44 -3.60 5.53
C ILE A 24 -7.03 -3.55 4.97
N VAL A 25 -6.08 -2.94 5.69
CA VAL A 25 -4.66 -2.90 5.28
C VAL A 25 -4.09 -4.30 5.15
N LEU A 26 -4.28 -5.17 6.14
CA LEU A 26 -3.77 -6.54 6.08
C LEU A 26 -4.41 -7.31 4.90
N TYR A 27 -5.72 -7.17 4.70
CA TYR A 27 -6.41 -7.77 3.56
C TYR A 27 -5.85 -7.27 2.22
N ALA A 28 -5.69 -5.95 2.05
CA ALA A 28 -5.16 -5.35 0.84
C ALA A 28 -3.72 -5.80 0.55
N ALA A 29 -2.94 -6.06 1.60
CA ALA A 29 -1.54 -6.46 1.48
C ALA A 29 -1.35 -7.97 1.22
N THR A 30 -2.26 -8.83 1.68
CA THR A 30 -2.01 -10.29 1.70
C THR A 30 -3.07 -11.16 1.06
N SER A 31 -4.28 -10.65 0.83
CA SER A 31 -5.37 -11.50 0.34
C SER A 31 -5.25 -11.74 -1.16
N PRO A 32 -5.28 -13.00 -1.64
CA PRO A 32 -5.30 -13.29 -3.07
C PRO A 32 -6.58 -12.76 -3.76
N ASP A 33 -7.63 -12.48 -2.98
CA ASP A 33 -8.84 -11.84 -3.47
C ASP A 33 -8.59 -10.45 -4.06
N VAL A 34 -7.53 -9.76 -3.63
CA VAL A 34 -7.17 -8.44 -4.19
C VAL A 34 -6.89 -8.55 -5.70
N GLU A 35 -6.16 -9.59 -6.10
CA GLU A 35 -5.87 -9.88 -7.51
C GLU A 35 -7.06 -10.54 -8.20
N ASN A 36 -7.61 -11.61 -7.60
CA ASN A 36 -8.68 -12.41 -8.19
C ASN A 36 -9.97 -11.61 -8.44
N LYS A 37 -10.20 -10.54 -7.67
CA LYS A 37 -11.37 -9.66 -7.78
C LYS A 37 -11.03 -8.28 -8.36
N TYR A 38 -9.83 -8.10 -8.92
CA TYR A 38 -9.39 -6.84 -9.53
C TYR A 38 -9.52 -5.62 -8.60
N LEU A 39 -9.16 -5.78 -7.33
CA LEU A 39 -9.20 -4.72 -6.32
C LEU A 39 -7.89 -3.93 -6.23
N ASN A 40 -6.88 -4.24 -7.04
CA ASN A 40 -5.65 -3.45 -7.14
C ASN A 40 -5.98 -2.01 -7.54
N GLY A 41 -5.58 -1.05 -6.70
CA GLY A 41 -5.87 0.37 -6.88
C GLY A 41 -7.24 0.83 -6.36
N ALA A 42 -8.11 -0.08 -5.88
CA ALA A 42 -9.40 0.29 -5.32
C ALA A 42 -9.24 0.87 -3.90
N TYR A 43 -10.02 1.91 -3.58
CA TYR A 43 -10.22 2.33 -2.20
C TYR A 43 -11.13 1.33 -1.50
N LEU A 44 -10.74 0.85 -0.32
CA LEU A 44 -11.54 -0.10 0.46
C LEU A 44 -12.14 0.57 1.69
N VAL A 45 -13.44 0.38 1.91
CA VAL A 45 -14.15 0.87 3.11
C VAL A 45 -14.34 -0.24 4.15
N ASP A 46 -14.21 -1.49 3.73
CA ASP A 46 -14.11 -2.68 4.59
C ASP A 46 -13.33 -3.80 3.85
N VAL A 47 -13.08 -4.91 4.53
CA VAL A 47 -12.39 -6.09 3.99
C VAL A 47 -13.10 -6.59 2.73
N GLY A 48 -12.44 -6.45 1.59
CA GLY A 48 -12.99 -6.85 0.29
C GLY A 48 -14.17 -6.03 -0.21
N VAL A 49 -14.48 -4.89 0.44
CA VAL A 49 -15.58 -4.00 0.05
C VAL A 49 -15.01 -2.72 -0.56
N PRO A 50 -15.10 -2.54 -1.90
CA PRO A 50 -14.68 -1.30 -2.53
C PRO A 50 -15.58 -0.14 -2.11
N GLY A 51 -14.94 1.00 -1.89
CA GLY A 51 -15.57 2.29 -1.61
C GLY A 51 -15.56 3.20 -2.82
N ARG A 52 -16.19 4.36 -2.66
CA ARG A 52 -16.17 5.42 -3.68
C ARG A 52 -14.84 6.16 -3.66
N GLU A 53 -14.21 6.26 -4.82
CA GLU A 53 -13.12 7.19 -5.07
C GLU A 53 -13.62 8.64 -5.13
N LYS A 54 -12.83 9.58 -4.60
CA LYS A 54 -13.14 11.01 -4.70
C LYS A 54 -12.89 11.50 -6.12
N ASP A 55 -13.71 12.42 -6.59
CA ASP A 55 -13.65 12.92 -7.97
C ASP A 55 -12.27 13.47 -8.35
N LEU A 56 -11.55 14.10 -7.40
CA LEU A 56 -10.19 14.58 -7.60
C LEU A 56 -9.15 13.44 -7.70
N ALA A 57 -9.34 12.35 -6.95
CA ALA A 57 -8.47 11.18 -7.02
C ALA A 57 -8.68 10.41 -8.34
N ALA A 58 -9.90 10.43 -8.86
CA ALA A 58 -10.26 9.82 -10.14
C ALA A 58 -9.82 10.64 -11.37
N ASP A 59 -9.30 11.86 -11.21
CA ASP A 59 -8.89 12.71 -12.33
C ASP A 59 -7.55 12.21 -12.93
N PRO A 60 -7.54 11.66 -14.16
CA PRO A 60 -6.34 11.08 -14.74
C PRO A 60 -5.28 12.13 -15.11
N SER A 61 -5.65 13.41 -15.17
CA SER A 61 -4.71 14.50 -15.50
C SER A 61 -3.82 14.88 -14.31
N LEU A 62 -4.25 14.59 -13.07
CA LEU A 62 -3.55 15.04 -11.87
C LEU A 62 -2.45 14.08 -11.41
N GLY A 63 -2.66 12.77 -11.57
CA GLY A 63 -1.71 11.73 -11.15
C GLY A 63 -0.29 11.94 -11.71
N PRO A 64 -0.10 12.09 -13.03
CA PRO A 64 1.23 12.26 -13.62
C PRO A 64 1.96 13.52 -13.12
N GLY A 65 1.25 14.64 -13.01
CA GLY A 65 1.84 15.90 -12.52
C GLY A 65 2.22 15.82 -11.05
N PHE A 66 1.39 15.20 -10.22
CA PHE A 66 1.69 14.99 -8.80
C PHE A 66 2.88 14.05 -8.60
N TRP A 67 2.98 12.99 -9.40
CA TRP A 67 4.12 12.08 -9.39
C TRP A 67 5.43 12.80 -9.73
N ASP A 68 5.49 13.54 -10.84
CA ASP A 68 6.67 14.30 -11.27
C ASP A 68 7.16 15.29 -10.20
N ILE A 69 6.23 16.05 -9.61
CA ILE A 69 6.57 17.02 -8.56
C ILE A 69 7.15 16.30 -7.33
N SER A 70 6.54 15.18 -6.92
CA SER A 70 6.98 14.39 -5.77
C SER A 70 8.39 13.83 -5.98
N GLU A 71 8.65 13.25 -7.15
CA GLU A 71 9.99 12.76 -7.49
C GLU A 71 11.04 13.87 -7.46
N ARG A 72 10.74 15.03 -8.08
CA ARG A 72 11.67 16.17 -8.09
C ARG A 72 11.93 16.70 -6.67
N ALA A 73 10.90 16.76 -5.83
CA ALA A 73 11.05 17.17 -4.43
C ALA A 73 11.96 16.20 -3.65
N ILE A 74 11.73 14.89 -3.78
CA ILE A 74 12.58 13.86 -3.12
C ILE A 74 14.03 13.98 -3.59
N LYS A 75 14.26 14.04 -4.90
CA LYS A 75 15.61 14.13 -5.49
C LYS A 75 16.35 15.41 -5.08
N ALA A 76 15.63 16.51 -4.89
CA ALA A 76 16.21 17.78 -4.43
C ALA A 76 16.68 17.74 -2.97
N VAL A 77 16.01 16.95 -2.12
CA VAL A 77 16.34 16.85 -0.68
C VAL A 77 17.33 15.72 -0.39
N VAL A 78 17.10 14.54 -0.97
CA VAL A 78 17.82 13.31 -0.62
C VAL A 78 19.00 13.03 -1.58
N GLY A 79 18.89 13.45 -2.84
CA GLY A 79 19.91 13.20 -3.86
C GLY A 79 19.32 12.60 -5.15
N LYS A 80 20.09 12.63 -6.24
CA LYS A 80 19.64 12.16 -7.56
C LYS A 80 19.37 10.65 -7.61
N ASP A 81 20.00 9.92 -6.71
CA ASP A 81 19.98 8.47 -6.50
C ASP A 81 18.99 8.02 -5.40
N ALA A 82 18.13 8.93 -4.93
CA ALA A 82 17.17 8.68 -3.86
C ALA A 82 16.04 7.70 -4.20
N MET A 83 15.85 7.37 -5.48
CA MET A 83 14.80 6.48 -5.96
C MET A 83 15.41 5.37 -6.79
N VAL A 84 15.04 4.14 -6.49
CA VAL A 84 15.42 2.94 -7.23
C VAL A 84 14.17 2.25 -7.78
N PRO A 85 14.25 1.59 -8.96
CA PRO A 85 13.16 0.77 -9.46
C PRO A 85 12.71 -0.28 -8.42
N TRP A 86 11.42 -0.61 -8.42
CA TRP A 86 10.86 -1.56 -7.45
C TRP A 86 11.42 -2.98 -7.60
N ASP A 87 11.82 -3.34 -8.81
CA ASP A 87 12.47 -4.60 -9.18
C ASP A 87 14.00 -4.53 -9.06
N HIS A 88 14.56 -3.44 -8.56
CA HIS A 88 16.00 -3.32 -8.34
C HIS A 88 16.44 -4.25 -7.21
N GLU A 89 17.34 -5.18 -7.49
CA GLU A 89 17.94 -6.03 -6.46
C GLU A 89 18.68 -5.16 -5.44
N TRP A 90 18.38 -5.36 -4.16
CA TRP A 90 19.06 -4.66 -3.08
C TRP A 90 20.52 -5.12 -3.01
N VAL A 91 21.43 -4.29 -3.52
CA VAL A 91 22.87 -4.47 -3.32
C VAL A 91 23.27 -3.71 -2.05
N LYS A 92 23.85 -4.42 -1.07
CA LYS A 92 24.35 -3.79 0.17
C LYS A 92 25.32 -2.68 -0.16
N SER A 93 25.24 -1.59 0.61
CA SER A 93 26.17 -0.48 0.45
C SER A 93 27.61 -0.92 0.79
N PRO A 94 28.64 -0.32 0.19
CA PRO A 94 30.03 -0.60 0.55
C PRO A 94 30.33 -0.41 2.05
N LYS A 95 29.58 0.48 2.72
CA LYS A 95 29.65 0.68 4.18
C LYS A 95 29.15 -0.52 4.98
N GLU A 96 28.10 -1.18 4.51
CA GLU A 96 27.54 -2.40 5.13
C GLU A 96 28.34 -3.66 4.79
N MET A 97 29.14 -3.62 3.73
CA MET A 97 30.07 -4.71 3.38
C MET A 97 31.41 -4.62 4.12
N ALA A 98 31.75 -3.45 4.68
CA ALA A 98 33.00 -3.19 5.37
C ALA A 98 32.91 -3.35 6.91
N ALA A 99 31.73 -3.70 7.44
CA ALA A 99 31.45 -3.95 8.86
C ALA A 99 31.20 -5.44 9.10
#